data_AF-A0AAU9UZV3-F1
#
_entry.id   AF-A0AAU9UZV3-F1
#
_cell.length_a   1.000
_cell.length_b   1.000
_cell.length_c   1.000
_cell.angle_alpha   90.00
_cell.angle_beta   90.00
_cell.angle_gamma   90.00
#
_symmetry.space_group_name_H-M   'P 1'
#
loop_
_entity.id
_entity.type
_entity.pdbx_description
1 polymer ?
#
loop_
_entity_poly.entity_id
_entity_poly.type
_entity_poly.pdbx_seq_one_letter_code
_entity_poly.pdbx_strand_id
1 'polypeptide(L)'
;MSTYYTYEVSNPNFENLGYLKAIANIKDKHDRSAPSNYHWKILKCRMIIFSASSIMACPDKNDVKQVHIIFNKVGNDYDLLTSLFLKFSLIQDGGYHKVTTEMYSMCFLYTMSAKLAPVWNYLGPNYFINNRDFLKAFGPQDGIKLKITVDNEKTILELKPIKINFVKTKEQFSPGESIIVLPSLNKAVVEEHCEVLPKSGDFKCYKDIRRHWKNIHGYRLPEEEHSYYTVRFWRGEPLTYPDICILRSYPIITPVPKNVEKMILSKFINSLKVKISYILGFPLSISNEACLRDSSECMNNEKLLSDTQAVSLCTPTQN
;
A
#
# COMPACT_ATOMS: atom_id res chain seq x y z
N MET A 1 24.90 2.75 -15.19
CA MET A 1 24.86 2.87 -13.72
C MET A 1 23.47 3.32 -13.30
N SER A 2 22.84 2.57 -12.41
CA SER A 2 21.44 2.77 -11.99
C SER A 2 21.43 3.55 -10.68
N THR A 3 21.19 4.85 -10.75
CA THR A 3 21.36 5.76 -9.62
C THR A 3 20.07 5.88 -8.80
N TYR A 4 20.18 5.70 -7.48
CA TYR A 4 19.15 6.12 -6.53
C TYR A 4 19.40 7.57 -6.12
N TYR A 5 18.32 8.32 -5.92
CA TYR A 5 18.34 9.69 -5.42
C TYR A 5 17.87 9.70 -3.97
N THR A 6 18.64 10.33 -3.10
CA THR A 6 18.42 10.30 -1.65
C THR A 6 17.68 11.56 -1.20
N TYR A 7 16.60 11.37 -0.46
CA TYR A 7 15.86 12.44 0.18
C TYR A 7 15.75 12.15 1.67
N GLU A 8 15.98 13.15 2.50
CA GLU A 8 15.86 13.02 3.94
C GLU A 8 14.58 13.70 4.43
N VAL A 9 13.85 12.99 5.28
CA VAL A 9 12.68 13.49 5.97
C VAL A 9 13.02 13.56 7.46
N SER A 10 12.92 14.73 8.06
CA SER A 10 13.15 14.87 9.50
C SER A 10 12.06 14.14 10.28
N ASN A 11 12.45 13.26 11.20
CA ASN A 11 11.53 12.57 12.08
C ASN A 11 11.21 13.44 13.31
N PRO A 12 9.96 13.41 13.81
CA PRO A 12 9.66 13.94 15.13
C PRO A 12 10.48 13.23 16.20
N ASN A 13 10.73 13.89 17.33
CA ASN A 13 11.34 13.24 18.48
C ASN A 13 10.46 12.07 18.95
N PHE A 14 10.96 10.84 18.91
CA PHE A 14 10.21 9.63 19.28
C PHE A 14 9.76 9.63 20.74
N GLU A 15 10.44 10.36 21.63
CA GLU A 15 10.00 10.54 23.02
C GLU A 15 8.71 11.39 23.12
N ASN A 16 8.36 12.17 22.10
CA ASN A 16 7.09 12.87 22.01
C ASN A 16 5.99 12.02 21.36
N LEU A 17 6.32 10.83 20.86
CA LEU A 17 5.37 9.96 20.18
C LEU A 17 4.88 8.83 21.09
N GLY A 18 3.66 8.37 20.80
CA GLY A 18 3.06 7.19 21.39
C GLY A 18 2.72 6.18 20.30
N TYR A 19 2.87 4.90 20.62
CA TYR A 19 2.44 3.79 19.78
C TYR A 19 1.40 2.96 20.51
N LEU A 20 0.28 2.64 19.87
CA LEU A 20 -0.72 1.74 20.41
C LEU A 20 -1.25 0.78 19.37
N LYS A 21 -1.93 -0.25 19.86
CA LYS A 21 -2.65 -1.24 19.07
C LYS A 21 -4.15 -0.99 19.21
N ALA A 22 -4.87 -1.15 18.11
CA ALA A 22 -6.33 -1.11 18.09
C ALA A 22 -6.87 -2.35 17.37
N ILE A 23 -7.95 -2.93 17.89
CA ILE A 23 -8.62 -4.10 17.33
C ILE A 23 -9.88 -3.65 16.62
N ALA A 24 -10.00 -3.98 15.34
CA ALA A 24 -11.23 -3.80 14.58
C ALA A 24 -12.33 -4.72 15.13
N ASN A 25 -13.44 -4.15 15.56
CA ASN A 25 -14.58 -4.93 16.04
C ASN A 25 -15.20 -5.72 14.88
N ILE A 26 -15.04 -7.05 14.92
CA ILE A 26 -15.59 -7.97 13.91
C ILE A 26 -17.10 -8.22 14.07
N LYS A 27 -17.70 -7.77 15.18
CA LYS A 27 -19.16 -7.80 15.37
C LYS A 27 -19.85 -6.60 14.74
N ASP A 28 -19.08 -5.57 14.37
CA ASP A 28 -19.60 -4.43 13.61
C ASP A 28 -20.01 -4.89 12.21
N LYS A 29 -21.06 -4.29 11.65
CA LYS A 29 -21.56 -4.68 10.35
C LYS A 29 -20.53 -4.29 9.29
N HIS A 30 -19.93 -5.28 8.65
CA HIS A 30 -18.95 -5.04 7.60
C HIS A 30 -19.56 -4.22 6.45
N ASP A 31 -18.79 -3.23 6.00
CA ASP A 31 -19.05 -2.57 4.74
C ASP A 31 -18.88 -3.59 3.61
N ARG A 32 -19.71 -3.50 2.56
CA ARG A 32 -19.65 -4.44 1.42
C ARG A 32 -18.29 -4.43 0.70
N SER A 33 -17.51 -3.37 0.85
CA SER A 33 -16.15 -3.27 0.32
C SER A 33 -15.09 -3.99 1.16
N ALA A 34 -15.44 -4.58 2.30
CA ALA A 34 -14.53 -5.28 3.20
C ALA A 34 -15.16 -6.59 3.71
N PRO A 35 -15.27 -7.63 2.86
CA PRO A 35 -16.07 -8.81 3.16
C PRO A 35 -15.49 -9.70 4.27
N SER A 36 -14.17 -9.68 4.47
CA SER A 36 -13.49 -10.49 5.49
C SER A 36 -12.97 -9.65 6.65
N ASN A 37 -12.69 -10.29 7.80
CA ASN A 37 -12.06 -9.62 8.95
C ASN A 37 -10.73 -8.94 8.57
N TYR A 38 -9.96 -9.60 7.71
CA TYR A 38 -8.71 -9.08 7.17
C TYR A 38 -8.93 -7.76 6.40
N HIS A 39 -9.90 -7.73 5.48
CA HIS A 39 -10.25 -6.52 4.74
C HIS A 39 -10.84 -5.44 5.66
N TRP A 40 -11.56 -5.84 6.70
CA TRP A 40 -12.18 -4.93 7.65
C TRP A 40 -11.14 -4.14 8.44
N LYS A 41 -10.12 -4.80 8.98
CA LYS A 41 -8.97 -4.15 9.61
C LYS A 41 -8.32 -3.12 8.68
N ILE A 42 -8.08 -3.47 7.42
CA ILE A 42 -7.47 -2.56 6.44
C ILE A 42 -8.35 -1.32 6.23
N LEU A 43 -9.66 -1.53 6.05
CA LEU A 43 -10.61 -0.43 5.89
C LEU A 43 -10.59 0.51 7.10
N LYS A 44 -10.63 -0.04 8.33
CA LYS A 44 -10.58 0.76 9.57
C LYS A 44 -9.26 1.52 9.72
N CYS A 45 -8.13 0.89 9.42
CA CYS A 45 -6.82 1.55 9.39
C CYS A 45 -6.81 2.75 8.45
N ARG A 46 -7.32 2.58 7.22
CA ARG A 46 -7.40 3.67 6.24
C ARG A 46 -8.36 4.77 6.69
N MET A 47 -9.49 4.42 7.31
CA MET A 47 -10.41 5.41 7.87
C MET A 47 -9.73 6.29 8.92
N ILE A 48 -8.87 5.75 9.79
CA ILE A 48 -8.05 6.53 10.72
C ILE A 48 -7.11 7.47 9.97
N ILE A 49 -6.32 6.94 9.03
CA ILE A 49 -5.33 7.70 8.23
C ILE A 49 -5.96 8.92 7.51
N PHE A 50 -7.17 8.76 6.99
CA PHE A 50 -7.87 9.81 6.26
C PHE A 50 -8.73 10.71 7.14
N SER A 51 -8.93 10.39 8.43
CA SER A 51 -9.68 11.22 9.37
C SER A 51 -8.80 12.12 10.22
N ALA A 52 -7.52 11.80 10.37
CA ALA A 52 -6.58 12.58 11.17
C ALA A 52 -5.23 12.70 10.44
N SER A 53 -4.84 13.92 10.09
CA SER A 53 -3.55 14.17 9.42
C SER A 53 -2.35 14.01 10.34
N SER A 54 -2.54 14.14 11.65
CA SER A 54 -1.53 14.00 12.71
C SER A 54 -1.28 12.55 13.14
N ILE A 55 -1.84 11.56 12.43
CA ILE A 55 -1.74 10.15 12.82
C ILE A 55 -1.11 9.34 11.68
N MET A 56 -0.27 8.38 12.04
CA MET A 56 0.16 7.33 11.13
C MET A 56 -0.37 5.99 11.62
N ALA A 57 -0.69 5.11 10.68
CA ALA A 57 -1.14 3.77 11.01
C ALA A 57 -0.72 2.76 9.94
N CYS A 58 -0.70 1.50 10.32
CA CYS A 58 -0.66 0.38 9.39
C CYS A 58 -1.49 -0.81 9.93
N PRO A 59 -2.09 -1.63 9.05
CA PRO A 59 -2.69 -2.89 9.49
C PRO A 59 -1.58 -3.87 9.91
N ASP A 60 -1.82 -4.64 10.98
CA ASP A 60 -0.90 -5.72 11.40
C ASP A 60 -0.80 -6.77 10.28
N LYS A 61 0.38 -7.38 10.12
CA LYS A 61 0.60 -8.40 9.09
C LYS A 61 0.00 -9.75 9.46
N ASN A 62 0.13 -10.15 10.72
CA ASN A 62 -0.17 -11.49 11.19
C ASN A 62 -1.55 -11.58 11.85
N ASP A 63 -1.97 -10.52 12.56
CA ASP A 63 -3.28 -10.48 13.20
C ASP A 63 -4.32 -9.90 12.26
N VAL A 64 -5.38 -10.66 11.96
CA VAL A 64 -6.44 -10.27 11.01
C VAL A 64 -7.32 -9.10 11.46
N LYS A 65 -7.20 -8.62 12.71
CA LYS A 65 -8.06 -7.58 13.31
C LYS A 65 -7.27 -6.36 13.80
N GLN A 66 -5.97 -6.50 14.06
CA GLN A 66 -5.15 -5.48 14.73
C GLN A 66 -4.63 -4.39 13.78
N VAL A 67 -4.64 -3.14 14.25
CA VAL A 67 -4.06 -1.97 13.58
C VAL A 67 -3.03 -1.35 14.51
N HIS A 68 -1.86 -1.02 13.96
CA HIS A 68 -0.82 -0.26 14.63
C HIS A 68 -1.02 1.22 14.36
N ILE A 69 -0.90 2.04 15.40
CA ILE A 69 -1.15 3.48 15.32
C ILE A 69 -0.05 4.23 16.08
N ILE A 70 0.52 5.24 15.42
CA ILE A 70 1.47 6.19 16.00
C ILE A 70 0.81 7.57 16.03
N PHE A 71 0.93 8.25 17.18
CA PHE A 71 0.34 9.55 17.44
C PHE A 71 1.28 10.45 18.23
N ASN A 72 0.99 11.75 18.28
CA ASN A 72 1.75 12.71 19.05
C ASN A 72 1.19 12.87 20.47
N LYS A 73 2.01 12.66 21.51
CA LYS A 73 1.60 12.76 22.92
C LYS A 73 1.49 14.20 23.42
N VAL A 74 2.15 15.15 22.76
CA VAL A 74 2.23 16.55 23.22
C VAL A 74 0.95 17.32 22.86
N GLY A 75 0.12 16.78 21.96
CA GLY A 75 -1.14 17.37 21.53
C GLY A 75 -2.38 16.62 22.05
N ASN A 76 -3.51 16.85 21.38
CA ASN A 76 -4.80 16.21 21.66
C ASN A 76 -5.04 14.94 20.82
N ASP A 77 -4.01 14.39 20.18
CA ASP A 77 -4.18 13.24 19.28
C ASP A 77 -4.71 12.00 20.01
N TYR A 78 -4.42 11.84 21.31
CA TYR A 78 -4.93 10.71 22.09
C TYR A 78 -6.45 10.80 22.32
N ASP A 79 -6.97 11.99 22.62
CA ASP A 79 -8.42 12.23 22.76
C ASP A 79 -9.12 12.12 21.41
N LEU A 80 -8.48 12.62 20.35
CA LEU A 80 -8.92 12.44 18.97
C LEU A 80 -9.01 10.95 18.61
N LEU A 81 -7.99 10.16 18.94
CA LEU A 81 -7.99 8.71 18.73
C LEU A 81 -9.12 8.01 19.46
N THR A 82 -9.34 8.35 20.72
CA THR A 82 -10.45 7.80 21.52
C THR A 82 -11.80 8.08 20.84
N SER A 83 -11.98 9.31 20.33
CA SER A 83 -13.19 9.69 19.59
C SER A 83 -13.33 8.93 18.27
N LEU A 84 -12.22 8.74 17.54
CA LEU A 84 -12.20 7.96 16.30
C LEU A 84 -12.46 6.48 16.56
N PHE A 85 -12.00 5.93 17.68
CA PHE A 85 -12.24 4.53 18.05
C PHE A 85 -13.71 4.26 18.30
N LEU A 86 -14.39 5.15 19.03
CA LEU A 86 -15.83 5.09 19.20
C LEU A 86 -16.56 5.19 17.84
N LYS A 87 -16.18 6.17 17.02
CA LYS A 87 -16.81 6.41 15.70
C LYS A 87 -16.63 5.23 14.74
N PHE A 88 -15.48 4.57 14.78
CA PHE A 88 -15.11 3.54 13.84
C PHE A 88 -15.15 2.12 14.42
N SER A 89 -15.72 1.92 15.60
CA SER A 89 -15.81 0.61 16.23
C SER A 89 -14.44 -0.08 16.35
N LEU A 90 -13.43 0.67 16.80
CA LEU A 90 -12.11 0.15 17.15
C LEU A 90 -11.99 0.10 18.68
N ILE A 91 -11.25 -0.87 19.19
CA ILE A 91 -11.01 -1.05 20.63
C ILE A 91 -9.51 -1.00 20.86
N GLN A 92 -9.04 -0.13 21.74
CA GLN A 92 -7.62 -0.11 22.10
C GLN A 92 -7.23 -1.41 22.81
N ASP A 93 -6.12 -1.99 22.40
CA ASP A 93 -5.54 -3.18 23.02
C ASP A 93 -4.36 -2.79 23.91
N GLY A 94 -4.59 -2.82 25.22
CA GLY A 94 -3.60 -2.43 26.23
C GLY A 94 -3.32 -0.92 26.28
N GLY A 95 -2.16 -0.56 26.86
CA GLY A 95 -1.67 0.82 26.93
C GLY A 95 -0.90 1.24 25.67
N TYR A 96 -0.49 2.52 25.60
CA TYR A 96 0.47 2.97 24.60
C TYR A 96 1.91 2.77 25.07
N HIS A 97 2.81 2.56 24.12
CA HIS A 97 4.22 2.22 24.31
C HIS A 97 5.11 3.22 23.57
N LYS A 98 6.43 3.09 23.77
CA LYS A 98 7.43 3.84 22.99
C LYS A 98 7.42 3.37 21.52
N VAL A 99 7.67 4.32 20.62
CA VAL A 99 7.79 4.04 19.18
C VAL A 99 9.16 3.46 18.89
N THR A 100 9.21 2.36 18.13
CA THR A 100 10.43 1.81 17.57
C THR A 100 10.63 2.27 16.12
N THR A 101 11.86 2.27 15.62
CA THR A 101 12.18 2.63 14.23
C THR A 101 11.49 1.69 13.23
N GLU A 102 11.39 0.41 13.56
CA GLU A 102 10.66 -0.59 12.75
C GLU A 102 9.17 -0.23 12.64
N MET A 103 8.51 0.04 13.78
CA MET A 103 7.09 0.39 13.80
C MET A 103 6.83 1.71 13.07
N TYR A 104 7.71 2.70 13.27
CA TYR A 104 7.67 3.96 12.53
C TYR A 104 7.77 3.73 11.03
N SER A 105 8.74 2.93 10.58
CA SER A 105 8.95 2.62 9.15
C SER A 105 7.70 1.99 8.53
N MET A 106 7.11 0.99 9.18
CA MET A 106 5.90 0.33 8.70
C MET A 106 4.70 1.29 8.62
N CYS A 107 4.43 2.06 9.67
CA CYS A 107 3.33 3.03 9.72
C CYS A 107 3.54 4.15 8.70
N PHE A 108 4.77 4.65 8.57
CA PHE A 108 5.14 5.71 7.62
C PHE A 108 4.90 5.25 6.18
N LEU A 109 5.44 4.09 5.78
CA LEU A 109 5.31 3.58 4.42
C LEU A 109 3.85 3.27 4.06
N TYR A 110 3.10 2.65 4.98
CA TYR A 110 1.68 2.37 4.75
C TYR A 110 0.85 3.67 4.65
N THR A 111 1.04 4.60 5.60
CA THR A 111 0.35 5.89 5.59
C THR A 111 0.69 6.70 4.33
N MET A 112 1.96 6.71 3.95
CA MET A 112 2.43 7.39 2.74
C MET A 112 1.80 6.79 1.49
N SER A 113 1.85 5.47 1.33
CA SER A 113 1.26 4.79 0.18
C SER A 113 -0.26 5.01 0.09
N ALA A 114 -0.95 4.99 1.23
CA ALA A 114 -2.38 5.28 1.29
C ALA A 114 -2.70 6.71 0.83
N LYS A 115 -1.99 7.72 1.35
CA LYS A 115 -2.24 9.15 1.04
C LYS A 115 -1.83 9.56 -0.37
N LEU A 116 -0.85 8.88 -0.96
CA LEU A 116 -0.39 9.14 -2.32
C LEU A 116 -1.32 8.55 -3.40
N ALA A 117 -2.05 7.48 -3.07
CA ALA A 117 -3.06 6.93 -3.96
C ALA A 117 -4.22 7.94 -4.17
N PRO A 118 -4.83 8.00 -5.37
CA PRO A 118 -4.59 7.14 -6.53
C PRO A 118 -3.57 7.75 -7.51
N VAL A 119 -2.89 8.85 -7.20
CA VAL A 119 -1.97 9.51 -8.14
C VAL A 119 -0.70 8.67 -8.29
N TRP A 120 -0.19 8.18 -7.17
CA TRP A 120 0.88 7.20 -7.13
C TRP A 120 0.35 5.96 -6.40
N ASN A 121 0.21 4.86 -7.16
CA ASN A 121 -0.33 3.62 -6.64
C ASN A 121 0.82 2.69 -6.25
N TYR A 122 0.76 2.14 -5.04
CA TYR A 122 1.75 1.18 -4.58
C TYR A 122 1.58 -0.16 -5.28
N LEU A 123 2.67 -0.78 -5.69
CA LEU A 123 2.71 -1.97 -6.53
C LEU A 123 3.86 -2.88 -6.11
N GLY A 124 3.57 -4.16 -5.93
CA GLY A 124 4.58 -5.15 -5.59
C GLY A 124 5.31 -4.82 -4.29
N PRO A 125 6.61 -5.14 -4.19
CA PRO A 125 7.37 -5.01 -2.94
C PRO A 125 7.77 -3.58 -2.62
N ASN A 126 7.97 -2.71 -3.61
CA ASN A 126 8.48 -1.35 -3.41
C ASN A 126 8.34 -0.39 -4.61
N TYR A 127 7.34 -0.58 -5.46
CA TYR A 127 7.12 0.28 -6.61
C TYR A 127 5.94 1.22 -6.41
N PHE A 128 6.06 2.43 -6.92
CA PHE A 128 4.94 3.33 -7.14
C PHE A 128 4.76 3.55 -8.64
N ILE A 129 3.54 3.39 -9.14
CA ILE A 129 3.17 3.72 -10.52
C ILE A 129 2.38 5.03 -10.55
N ASN A 130 2.82 5.99 -11.36
CA ASN A 130 2.15 7.27 -11.56
C ASN A 130 1.15 7.15 -12.70
N ASN A 131 -0.12 7.06 -12.34
CA ASN A 131 -1.31 7.23 -13.17
C ASN A 131 -2.47 6.64 -12.38
N ARG A 132 -3.56 7.39 -12.19
CA ARG A 132 -4.73 6.91 -11.44
C ARG A 132 -5.55 5.85 -12.19
N ASP A 133 -5.41 5.82 -13.51
CA ASP A 133 -6.15 4.98 -14.45
C ASP A 133 -5.19 3.96 -15.15
N PHE A 134 -4.05 3.65 -14.52
CA PHE A 134 -2.99 2.79 -15.08
C PHE A 134 -3.46 1.38 -15.46
N LEU A 135 -4.51 0.89 -14.81
CA LEU A 135 -5.16 -0.39 -15.15
C LEU A 135 -5.76 -0.37 -16.56
N LYS A 136 -6.16 0.78 -17.10
CA LYS A 136 -6.61 0.94 -18.49
C LYS A 136 -5.52 1.42 -19.45
N ALA A 137 -4.49 2.09 -18.93
CA ALA A 137 -3.43 2.68 -19.76
C ALA A 137 -2.62 1.61 -20.53
N PHE A 138 -2.34 1.86 -21.79
CA PHE A 138 -1.39 1.05 -22.57
C PHE A 138 -0.01 1.69 -22.56
N GLY A 139 1.02 0.85 -22.60
CA GLY A 139 2.40 1.28 -22.67
C GLY A 139 3.01 1.75 -21.34
N PRO A 140 4.30 2.16 -21.38
CA PRO A 140 5.08 2.40 -20.17
C PRO A 140 4.62 3.64 -19.38
N GLN A 141 4.32 3.45 -18.10
CA GLN A 141 3.94 4.51 -17.15
C GLN A 141 5.15 4.99 -16.36
N ASP A 142 5.15 6.25 -15.94
CA ASP A 142 6.15 6.76 -14.99
C ASP A 142 6.03 6.01 -13.66
N GLY A 143 7.16 5.72 -13.03
CA GLY A 143 7.17 5.05 -11.73
C GLY A 143 8.42 5.35 -10.93
N ILE A 144 8.40 4.93 -9.67
CA ILE A 144 9.52 5.01 -8.74
C ILE A 144 9.68 3.68 -8.04
N LYS A 145 10.92 3.19 -7.99
CA LYS A 145 11.32 2.16 -7.03
C LYS A 145 11.83 2.87 -5.77
N LEU A 146 11.27 2.49 -4.63
CA LEU A 146 11.54 3.11 -3.34
C LEU A 146 12.35 2.16 -2.45
N LYS A 147 13.28 2.72 -1.68
CA LYS A 147 13.77 2.09 -0.45
C LYS A 147 13.63 3.09 0.68
N ILE A 148 13.23 2.60 1.85
CA ILE A 148 13.09 3.41 3.06
C ILE A 148 14.06 2.88 4.10
N THR A 149 14.78 3.79 4.75
CA THR A 149 15.54 3.51 5.97
C THR A 149 15.12 4.53 7.02
N VAL A 150 14.89 4.09 8.25
CA VAL A 150 14.44 4.93 9.36
C VAL A 150 15.43 4.82 10.51
N ASP A 151 15.89 5.98 10.98
CA ASP A 151 16.54 6.13 12.28
C ASP A 151 15.69 7.05 13.18
N ASN A 152 16.18 7.39 14.37
CA ASN A 152 15.42 8.19 15.33
C ASN A 152 15.25 9.66 14.93
N GLU A 153 16.13 10.19 14.07
CA GLU A 153 16.19 11.61 13.72
C GLU A 153 15.69 11.88 12.31
N LYS A 154 15.84 10.91 11.40
CA LYS A 154 15.48 11.02 10.00
C LYS A 154 14.99 9.73 9.37
N THR A 155 14.16 9.90 8.34
CA THR A 155 13.73 8.87 7.42
C THR A 155 14.35 9.16 6.06
N ILE A 156 15.15 8.23 5.55
CA ILE A 156 15.81 8.31 4.26
C ILE A 156 14.95 7.61 3.21
N LEU A 157 14.60 8.36 2.16
CA LEU A 157 13.91 7.87 0.97
C LEU A 157 14.90 7.77 -0.19
N GLU A 158 15.27 6.56 -0.58
CA GLU A 158 16.06 6.33 -1.79
C GLU A 158 15.10 6.06 -2.95
N LEU A 159 15.07 6.98 -3.91
CA LEU A 159 14.13 6.97 -5.03
C LEU A 159 14.87 6.69 -6.34
N LYS A 160 14.45 5.65 -7.06
CA LYS A 160 14.91 5.38 -8.42
C LYS A 160 13.76 5.57 -9.41
N PRO A 161 13.81 6.59 -10.28
CA PRO A 161 12.84 6.75 -11.35
C PRO A 161 12.95 5.60 -12.36
N ILE A 162 11.80 5.12 -12.82
CA ILE A 162 11.67 3.99 -13.73
C ILE A 162 10.46 4.18 -14.65
N LYS A 163 10.37 3.38 -15.72
CA LYS A 163 9.10 3.09 -16.37
C LYS A 163 8.58 1.73 -15.94
N ILE A 164 7.27 1.63 -15.76
CA ILE A 164 6.56 0.39 -15.46
C ILE A 164 5.59 0.12 -16.61
N ASN A 165 5.75 -1.01 -17.29
CA ASN A 165 4.89 -1.39 -18.40
C ASN A 165 4.19 -2.72 -18.10
N PHE A 166 2.86 -2.74 -18.17
CA PHE A 166 2.08 -3.97 -18.07
C PHE A 166 1.88 -4.53 -19.47
N VAL A 167 2.33 -5.77 -19.69
CA VAL A 167 2.06 -6.50 -20.93
C VAL A 167 0.63 -7.00 -20.86
N LYS A 168 -0.29 -6.24 -21.44
CA LYS A 168 -1.70 -6.60 -21.51
C LYS A 168 -1.93 -7.45 -22.75
N THR A 169 -2.65 -8.55 -22.57
CA THR A 169 -3.08 -9.44 -23.62
C THR A 169 -4.60 -9.44 -23.70
N LYS A 170 -5.15 -9.63 -24.90
CA LYS A 170 -6.59 -9.84 -25.10
C LYS A 170 -6.97 -11.32 -25.03
N GLU A 171 -5.98 -12.20 -25.02
CA GLU A 171 -6.20 -13.65 -24.92
C GLU A 171 -6.64 -14.01 -23.51
N GLN A 172 -7.68 -14.83 -23.41
CA GLN A 172 -8.15 -15.35 -22.14
C GLN A 172 -7.08 -16.25 -21.49
N PHE A 173 -7.08 -16.30 -20.16
CA PHE A 173 -6.20 -17.21 -19.42
C PHE A 173 -6.82 -18.61 -19.34
N SER A 174 -6.00 -19.63 -19.48
CA SER A 174 -6.46 -21.03 -19.39
C SER A 174 -6.43 -21.54 -17.94
N PRO A 175 -7.35 -22.43 -17.53
CA PRO A 175 -7.24 -23.14 -16.26
C PRO A 175 -5.87 -23.82 -16.10
N GLY A 176 -5.26 -23.70 -14.93
CA GLY A 176 -3.90 -24.17 -14.64
C GLY A 176 -2.79 -23.21 -15.07
N GLU A 177 -3.09 -22.15 -15.84
CA GLU A 177 -2.11 -21.14 -16.22
C GLU A 177 -1.64 -20.35 -14.99
N SER A 178 -0.34 -20.07 -14.95
CA SER A 178 0.22 -19.25 -13.89
C SER A 178 0.22 -17.77 -14.25
N ILE A 179 -0.29 -16.96 -13.34
CA ILE A 179 -0.50 -15.53 -13.50
C ILE A 179 0.09 -14.74 -12.32
N ILE A 180 0.14 -13.43 -12.47
CA ILE A 180 0.56 -12.45 -11.47
C ILE A 180 -0.64 -11.58 -11.11
N VAL A 181 -0.95 -11.44 -9.82
CA VAL A 181 -2.14 -10.73 -9.32
C VAL A 181 -1.76 -9.38 -8.72
N LEU A 182 -2.50 -8.32 -9.09
CA LEU A 182 -2.35 -6.98 -8.51
C LEU A 182 -3.04 -6.87 -7.12
N PRO A 183 -2.63 -5.93 -6.25
CA PRO A 183 -1.45 -5.06 -6.36
C PRO A 183 -0.14 -5.74 -5.94
N SER A 184 -0.20 -6.91 -5.28
CA SER A 184 0.97 -7.53 -4.63
C SER A 184 2.01 -8.08 -5.59
N LEU A 185 1.63 -8.32 -6.85
CA LEU A 185 2.41 -9.07 -7.83
C LEU A 185 2.71 -10.51 -7.36
N ASN A 186 1.86 -11.07 -6.50
CA ASN A 186 1.98 -12.45 -6.10
C ASN A 186 1.55 -13.39 -7.24
N LYS A 187 2.24 -14.52 -7.35
CA LYS A 187 1.92 -15.57 -8.30
C LYS A 187 0.68 -16.35 -7.84
N ALA A 188 -0.23 -16.62 -8.77
CA ALA A 188 -1.39 -17.47 -8.58
C ALA A 188 -1.58 -18.41 -9.78
N VAL A 189 -2.52 -19.33 -9.66
CA VAL A 189 -2.95 -20.23 -10.73
C VAL A 189 -4.42 -19.94 -11.05
N VAL A 190 -4.75 -19.89 -12.33
CA VAL A 190 -6.14 -19.73 -12.79
C VAL A 190 -6.91 -21.02 -12.58
N GLU A 191 -8.08 -20.93 -11.97
CA GLU A 191 -9.00 -22.07 -11.83
C GLU A 191 -10.13 -22.00 -12.86
N GLU A 192 -10.73 -20.82 -13.00
CA GLU A 192 -11.93 -20.64 -13.80
C GLU A 192 -12.00 -19.21 -14.37
N HIS A 193 -12.55 -19.08 -15.57
CA HIS A 193 -12.98 -17.82 -16.17
C HIS A 193 -14.49 -17.65 -16.02
N CYS A 194 -14.94 -16.47 -15.61
CA CYS A 194 -16.34 -16.14 -15.44
C CYS A 194 -16.67 -14.85 -16.18
N GLU A 195 -17.58 -14.90 -17.16
CA GLU A 195 -18.04 -13.68 -17.86
C GLU A 195 -18.83 -12.74 -16.95
N VAL A 196 -19.49 -13.29 -15.94
CA VAL A 196 -20.29 -12.57 -14.96
C VAL A 196 -19.77 -12.89 -13.57
N LEU A 197 -19.89 -11.93 -12.65
CA LEU A 197 -19.49 -12.10 -11.25
C LEU A 197 -20.13 -13.35 -10.63
N PRO A 198 -19.34 -14.30 -10.09
CA PRO A 198 -19.88 -15.50 -9.46
C PRO A 198 -20.76 -15.17 -8.26
N LYS A 199 -21.93 -15.82 -8.18
CA LYS A 199 -22.89 -15.65 -7.07
C LYS A 199 -22.38 -16.22 -5.74
N SER A 200 -21.41 -17.13 -5.79
CA SER A 200 -20.76 -17.74 -4.64
C SER A 200 -19.70 -16.84 -4.00
N GLY A 201 -19.32 -15.74 -4.64
CA GLY A 201 -18.28 -14.84 -4.17
C GLY A 201 -18.73 -13.88 -3.06
N ASP A 202 -17.74 -13.26 -2.42
CA ASP A 202 -17.93 -12.29 -1.33
C ASP A 202 -18.60 -10.97 -1.76
N PHE A 203 -18.56 -10.66 -3.06
CA PHE A 203 -19.08 -9.41 -3.61
C PHE A 203 -20.41 -9.63 -4.33
N LYS A 204 -21.37 -8.72 -4.11
CA LYS A 204 -22.70 -8.83 -4.71
C LYS A 204 -22.80 -8.25 -6.12
N CYS A 205 -21.91 -7.32 -6.46
CA CYS A 205 -21.91 -6.63 -7.74
C CYS A 205 -20.55 -5.97 -8.01
N TYR A 206 -20.30 -5.59 -9.28
CA TYR A 206 -19.07 -4.91 -9.67
C TYR A 206 -18.81 -3.61 -8.89
N LYS A 207 -19.87 -2.86 -8.53
CA LYS A 207 -19.75 -1.63 -7.72
C LYS A 207 -19.12 -1.90 -6.35
N ASP A 208 -19.44 -3.04 -5.72
CA ASP A 208 -18.83 -3.44 -4.45
C ASP A 208 -17.34 -3.75 -4.63
N ILE A 209 -16.96 -4.38 -5.76
CA ILE A 209 -15.56 -4.65 -6.12
C ILE A 209 -14.80 -3.35 -6.38
N ARG A 210 -15.33 -2.43 -7.18
CA ARG A 210 -14.71 -1.10 -7.40
C ARG A 210 -14.47 -0.38 -6.08
N ARG A 211 -15.45 -0.45 -5.16
CA ARG A 211 -15.34 0.15 -3.83
C ARG A 211 -14.29 -0.57 -2.99
N HIS A 212 -14.22 -1.90 -3.03
CA HIS A 212 -13.18 -2.70 -2.39
C HIS A 212 -11.79 -2.28 -2.85
N TRP A 213 -11.54 -2.26 -4.15
CA TRP A 213 -10.23 -1.91 -4.69
C TRP A 213 -9.80 -0.48 -4.34
N LYS A 214 -10.74 0.47 -4.40
CA LYS A 214 -10.50 1.85 -3.96
C LYS A 214 -10.19 1.92 -2.46
N ASN A 215 -10.97 1.23 -1.64
CA ASN A 215 -10.92 1.37 -0.20
C ASN A 215 -9.82 0.53 0.45
N ILE A 216 -9.41 -0.59 -0.14
CA ILE A 216 -8.41 -1.51 0.40
C ILE A 216 -7.04 -1.25 -0.24
N HIS A 217 -6.99 -1.09 -1.57
CA HIS A 217 -5.73 -0.92 -2.31
C HIS A 217 -5.44 0.52 -2.74
N GLY A 218 -6.46 1.39 -2.78
CA GLY A 218 -6.34 2.74 -3.34
C GLY A 218 -6.47 2.80 -4.86
N TYR A 219 -6.68 1.66 -5.52
CA TYR A 219 -6.74 1.54 -6.98
C TYR A 219 -8.12 1.96 -7.50
N ARG A 220 -8.16 2.61 -8.67
CA ARG A 220 -9.42 2.94 -9.35
C ARG A 220 -9.68 1.94 -10.46
N LEU A 221 -10.63 1.05 -10.22
CA LEU A 221 -11.16 0.20 -11.26
C LEU A 221 -12.04 1.01 -12.24
N PRO A 222 -12.08 0.61 -13.53
CA PRO A 222 -12.94 1.21 -14.55
C PRO A 222 -14.43 1.22 -14.16
N GLU A 223 -15.21 2.06 -14.83
CA GLU A 223 -16.67 2.10 -14.67
C GLU A 223 -17.31 0.88 -15.32
N GLU A 224 -16.75 0.50 -16.47
CA GLU A 224 -17.15 -0.63 -17.29
C GLU A 224 -16.89 -1.93 -16.52
N GLU A 225 -17.89 -2.82 -16.47
CA GLU A 225 -17.70 -4.15 -15.88
C GLU A 225 -16.87 -5.02 -16.82
N HIS A 226 -16.01 -5.82 -16.21
CA HIS A 226 -15.07 -6.71 -16.87
C HIS A 226 -15.39 -8.15 -16.56
N SER A 227 -14.85 -9.10 -17.34
CA SER A 227 -14.90 -10.50 -16.94
C SER A 227 -14.02 -10.75 -15.72
N TYR A 228 -14.18 -11.93 -15.13
CA TYR A 228 -13.56 -12.32 -13.88
C TYR A 228 -12.79 -13.63 -14.04
N TYR A 229 -11.84 -13.82 -13.15
CA TYR A 229 -11.14 -15.08 -12.98
C TYR A 229 -11.16 -15.47 -11.51
N THR A 230 -11.46 -16.74 -11.26
CA THR A 230 -11.20 -17.36 -9.97
C THR A 230 -9.77 -17.89 -10.00
N VAL A 231 -8.96 -17.47 -9.03
CA VAL A 231 -7.54 -17.81 -8.96
C VAL A 231 -7.20 -18.33 -7.57
N ARG A 232 -6.23 -19.26 -7.52
CA ARG A 232 -5.74 -19.82 -6.26
C ARG A 232 -4.29 -19.42 -6.02
N PHE A 233 -4.04 -18.81 -4.87
CA PHE A 233 -2.68 -18.57 -4.37
C PHE A 233 -2.14 -19.84 -3.72
N TRP A 234 -0.81 -19.93 -3.56
CA TRP A 234 -0.18 -21.06 -2.88
C TRP A 234 -0.80 -21.27 -1.49
N ARG A 235 -1.41 -22.46 -1.26
CA ARG A 235 -2.12 -22.83 -0.02
C ARG A 235 -3.27 -21.90 0.39
N GLY A 236 -3.80 -21.10 -0.55
CA GLY A 236 -4.94 -20.22 -0.31
C GLY A 236 -6.25 -20.83 -0.78
N GLU A 237 -7.34 -20.23 -0.31
CA GLU A 237 -8.67 -20.43 -0.91
C GLU A 237 -8.78 -19.72 -2.26
N PRO A 238 -9.65 -20.19 -3.16
CA PRO A 238 -9.95 -19.51 -4.42
C PRO A 238 -10.52 -18.10 -4.18
N LEU A 239 -10.06 -17.15 -4.98
CA LEU A 239 -10.50 -15.75 -4.92
C LEU A 239 -10.82 -15.22 -6.31
N THR A 240 -11.85 -14.38 -6.40
CA THR A 240 -12.31 -13.80 -7.66
C THR A 240 -11.68 -12.43 -7.92
N TYR A 241 -11.05 -12.28 -9.08
CA TYR A 241 -10.41 -11.05 -9.55
C TYR A 241 -11.02 -10.60 -10.88
N PRO A 242 -11.22 -9.29 -11.10
CA PRO A 242 -11.44 -8.75 -12.45
C PRO A 242 -10.24 -9.06 -13.36
N ASP A 243 -10.49 -9.30 -14.65
CA ASP A 243 -9.47 -9.57 -15.66
C ASP A 243 -8.33 -8.52 -15.69
N ILE A 244 -8.68 -7.26 -15.46
CA ILE A 244 -7.78 -6.11 -15.51
C ILE A 244 -6.81 -6.07 -14.32
N CYS A 245 -7.05 -6.91 -13.32
CA CYS A 245 -6.26 -7.02 -12.11
C CYS A 245 -5.27 -8.20 -12.14
N ILE A 246 -5.23 -8.98 -13.21
CA ILE A 246 -4.33 -10.11 -13.39
C ILE A 246 -3.45 -9.92 -14.63
N LEU A 247 -2.23 -10.46 -14.57
CA LEU A 247 -1.21 -10.32 -15.61
C LEU A 247 -0.61 -11.69 -15.92
N ARG A 248 -0.27 -11.95 -17.19
CA ARG A 248 0.43 -13.19 -17.59
C ARG A 248 1.89 -13.22 -17.12
N SER A 249 2.48 -12.04 -16.94
CA SER A 249 3.88 -11.87 -16.55
C SER A 249 4.07 -10.66 -15.65
N TYR A 250 5.20 -10.62 -14.95
CA TYR A 250 5.58 -9.46 -14.17
C TYR A 250 5.70 -8.20 -15.05
N PRO A 251 5.38 -7.02 -14.50
CA PRO A 251 5.60 -5.75 -15.20
C PRO A 251 7.03 -5.62 -15.69
N ILE A 252 7.19 -5.12 -16.92
CA ILE A 252 8.51 -4.78 -17.46
C ILE A 252 8.95 -3.46 -16.85
N ILE A 253 10.08 -3.48 -16.15
CA ILE A 253 10.68 -2.31 -15.50
C ILE A 253 11.90 -1.85 -16.31
N THR A 254 11.88 -0.63 -16.82
CA THR A 254 12.99 -0.08 -17.60
C THR A 254 13.54 1.20 -16.97
N PRO A 255 14.83 1.51 -17.14
CA PRO A 255 15.38 2.80 -16.76
C PRO A 255 14.74 3.93 -17.58
N VAL A 256 14.89 5.16 -17.10
CA VAL A 256 14.47 6.38 -17.79
C VAL A 256 15.68 7.23 -18.17
N PRO A 257 15.58 8.08 -19.21
CA PRO A 257 16.61 9.08 -19.51
C PRO A 257 16.79 10.10 -18.37
N LYS A 258 18.02 10.59 -18.15
CA LYS A 258 18.36 11.51 -17.04
C LYS A 258 17.52 12.80 -17.00
N ASN A 259 17.14 13.34 -18.15
CA ASN A 259 16.27 14.53 -18.22
C ASN A 259 14.85 14.23 -17.71
N VAL A 260 14.37 12.99 -17.87
CA VAL A 260 13.05 12.54 -17.40
C VAL A 260 13.09 12.18 -15.91
N GLU A 261 14.20 11.64 -15.41
CA GLU A 261 14.39 11.31 -13.98
C GLU A 261 14.02 12.48 -13.06
N LYS A 262 14.60 13.67 -13.31
CA LYS A 262 14.35 14.87 -12.51
C LYS A 262 12.86 15.26 -12.50
N MET A 263 12.17 15.11 -13.63
CA MET A 263 10.74 15.41 -13.74
C MET A 263 9.90 14.42 -12.92
N ILE A 264 10.20 13.12 -13.00
CA ILE A 264 9.48 12.08 -12.24
C ILE A 264 9.69 12.28 -10.73
N LEU A 265 10.93 12.53 -10.30
CA LEU A 265 11.27 12.82 -8.90
C LEU A 265 10.52 14.05 -8.39
N SER A 266 10.57 15.15 -9.14
CA SER A 266 9.88 16.39 -8.76
C SER A 266 8.38 16.16 -8.63
N LYS A 267 7.75 15.44 -9.57
CA LYS A 267 6.33 15.08 -9.50
C LYS A 267 6.02 14.26 -8.24
N PHE A 268 6.84 13.28 -7.89
CA PHE A 268 6.64 12.44 -6.71
C PHE A 268 6.80 13.22 -5.41
N ILE A 269 7.90 13.97 -5.25
CA ILE A 269 8.17 14.77 -4.06
C ILE A 269 7.11 15.86 -3.87
N ASN A 270 6.66 16.51 -4.95
CA ASN A 270 5.56 17.46 -4.89
C ASN A 270 4.26 16.79 -4.46
N SER A 271 3.96 15.59 -4.98
CA SER A 271 2.79 14.82 -4.56
C SER A 271 2.86 14.47 -3.07
N LEU A 272 4.04 14.08 -2.58
CA LEU A 272 4.28 13.78 -1.17
C LEU A 272 4.05 15.01 -0.29
N LYS A 273 4.65 16.15 -0.63
CA LYS A 273 4.48 17.42 0.10
C LYS A 273 3.03 17.91 0.13
N VAL A 274 2.30 17.77 -0.98
CA VAL A 274 0.89 18.19 -1.06
C VAL A 274 -0.04 17.24 -0.29
N LYS A 275 0.19 15.93 -0.37
CA LYS A 275 -0.69 14.92 0.25
C LYS A 275 -0.39 14.67 1.72
N ILE A 276 0.84 14.96 2.15
CA ILE A 276 1.34 14.68 3.49
C ILE A 276 2.08 15.92 3.99
N SER A 277 1.42 17.08 4.01
CA SER A 277 2.04 18.34 4.45
C SER A 277 2.46 18.33 5.92
N TYR A 278 1.87 17.45 6.73
CA TYR A 278 2.21 17.23 8.13
C TYR A 278 2.33 15.73 8.41
N ILE A 279 3.28 15.37 9.27
CA ILE A 279 3.48 14.03 9.81
C ILE A 279 3.49 14.13 11.33
N LEU A 280 2.58 13.41 11.99
CA LEU A 280 2.48 13.36 13.45
C LEU A 280 2.36 14.74 14.11
N GLY A 281 1.68 15.67 13.44
CA GLY A 281 1.50 17.06 13.89
C GLY A 281 2.64 18.01 13.56
N PHE A 282 3.73 17.53 12.94
CA PHE A 282 4.88 18.36 12.55
C PHE A 282 4.88 18.62 11.03
N PRO A 283 5.27 19.82 10.56
CA PRO A 283 5.41 20.08 9.13
C PRO A 283 6.39 19.10 8.48
N LEU A 284 6.01 18.57 7.31
CA LEU A 284 6.90 17.70 6.54
C LEU A 284 8.07 18.50 5.96
N SER A 285 9.27 18.27 6.49
CA SER A 285 10.52 18.79 5.93
C SER A 285 11.18 17.71 5.08
N ILE A 286 11.44 18.01 3.80
CA ILE A 286 12.21 17.14 2.91
C ILE A 286 13.39 17.91 2.35
N SER A 287 14.60 17.47 2.68
CA SER A 287 15.85 17.92 2.06
C SER A 287 16.31 16.91 1.01
N ASN A 288 17.00 17.41 -0.01
CA ASN A 288 17.64 16.58 -1.03
C ASN A 288 19.14 16.59 -0.74
N GLU A 289 19.67 15.49 -0.22
CA GLU A 289 21.10 15.26 -0.28
C GLU A 289 21.42 14.66 -1.63
N ALA A 290 22.07 15.43 -2.51
CA ALA A 290 22.59 14.92 -3.77
C ALA A 290 23.79 14.00 -3.53
N CYS A 291 23.59 12.88 -2.83
CA CYS A 291 24.60 11.86 -2.64
C CYS A 291 24.32 10.69 -3.58
N LEU A 292 25.07 10.63 -4.68
CA LEU A 292 25.06 9.53 -5.63
C LEU A 292 25.68 8.31 -4.94
N ARG A 293 24.87 7.41 -4.39
CA ARG A 293 25.39 6.14 -3.87
C ARG A 293 25.45 5.11 -5.00
N ASP A 294 26.67 4.73 -5.37
CA ASP A 294 26.90 3.55 -6.22
C ASP A 294 26.59 2.29 -5.41
N SER A 295 25.72 1.45 -5.96
CA SER A 295 25.27 0.23 -5.29
C SER A 295 26.32 -0.88 -5.42
N SER A 296 27.32 -0.86 -4.54
CA SER A 296 28.06 -2.04 -4.12
C SER A 296 27.90 -2.15 -2.60
N GLU A 297 27.42 -3.29 -2.13
CA GLU A 297 27.08 -3.63 -0.72
C GLU A 297 25.68 -3.19 -0.26
N CYS A 298 24.71 -4.10 -0.36
CA CYS A 298 23.54 -4.19 0.55
C CYS A 298 22.73 -5.47 0.23
N MET A 299 23.29 -6.65 0.48
CA MET A 299 22.57 -7.92 0.31
C MET A 299 21.66 -8.30 1.50
N ASN A 300 21.60 -7.48 2.55
CA ASN A 300 20.86 -7.85 3.77
C ASN A 300 19.48 -7.19 3.93
N ASN A 301 19.14 -6.15 3.16
CA ASN A 301 17.88 -5.40 3.33
C ASN A 301 16.74 -5.81 2.38
N GLU A 302 17.03 -6.56 1.31
CA GLU A 302 15.96 -7.08 0.44
C GLU A 302 15.04 -8.05 1.18
N LYS A 303 15.58 -8.79 2.16
CA LYS A 303 14.82 -9.72 3.01
C LYS A 303 13.89 -8.98 3.98
N LEU A 304 14.35 -7.89 4.61
CA LEU A 304 13.54 -7.13 5.55
C LEU A 304 12.34 -6.45 4.86
N LEU A 305 12.53 -5.90 3.64
CA LEU A 305 11.45 -5.30 2.82
C LEU A 305 10.56 -6.32 2.12
N SER A 306 11.10 -7.48 1.67
CA SER A 306 10.26 -8.57 1.15
C SER A 306 9.36 -9.14 2.23
N ASP A 307 9.88 -9.20 3.47
CA ASP A 307 9.16 -9.76 4.61
C ASP A 307 8.23 -8.75 5.26
N THR A 308 8.47 -7.43 5.18
CA THR A 308 7.60 -6.41 5.81
C THR A 308 6.40 -5.96 4.98
N GLN A 309 6.32 -6.25 3.67
CA GLN A 309 5.23 -5.71 2.84
C GLN A 309 4.55 -6.64 1.86
N ALA A 310 4.90 -7.92 1.82
CA ALA A 310 3.99 -8.95 1.31
C ALA A 310 2.84 -9.25 2.30
N VAL A 311 2.32 -8.21 2.98
CA VAL A 311 0.93 -8.20 3.43
C VAL A 311 0.15 -8.21 2.13
N SER A 312 -0.10 -9.41 1.61
CA SER A 312 -0.93 -9.61 0.43
C SER A 312 -2.23 -8.91 0.74
N LEU A 313 -2.42 -7.70 0.22
CA LEU A 313 -3.65 -6.92 0.41
C LEU A 313 -4.90 -7.70 -0.08
N CYS A 314 -4.66 -8.85 -0.71
CA CYS A 314 -5.53 -9.79 -1.36
C CYS A 314 -5.84 -11.06 -0.56
N THR A 315 -5.05 -11.43 0.44
CA THR A 315 -5.25 -12.71 1.16
C THR A 315 -4.96 -12.57 2.65
N PRO A 316 -5.76 -13.20 3.52
CA PRO A 316 -5.21 -13.67 4.79
C PRO A 316 -4.01 -14.55 4.41
N THR A 317 -2.80 -14.12 4.73
CA THR A 317 -1.70 -15.07 4.86
C THR A 317 -2.12 -16.03 5.94
N GLN A 318 -2.61 -17.21 5.55
CA GLN A 318 -2.77 -18.31 6.48
C GLN A 318 -1.37 -18.68 6.98
N ASN A 319 -1.28 -18.82 8.30
CA ASN A 319 -0.09 -19.05 9.12
C ASN A 319 1.05 -19.84 8.46
#